data_AF-A8NYL5-F1
#
_entry.id   AF-A8NYL5-F1
#
_cell.length_a   1.000
_cell.length_b   1.000
_cell.length_c   1.000
_cell.angle_alpha   90.00
_cell.angle_beta   90.00
_cell.angle_gamma   90.00
#
_symmetry.space_group_name_H-M   'P 1'
#
loop_
_entity.id
_entity.type
_entity.pdbx_description
1 polymer ?
#
loop_
_entity_poly.entity_id
_entity_poly.type
_entity_poly.pdbx_seq_one_letter_code
_entity_poly.pdbx_strand_id
1 'polypeptide(L)'
;MPRSWNVDGNKSEPRTLLYLREADIHWDEGNDAIKNAPYPLRAEQLAFRHHEVYTAYNAFHKFIHNDPEARMDTIDGSEFNRKSWGLDDVTGKPFVDCDKDVVLAGHSFGGCTVLSILSSEPTQEYTPIPVSRAVILDPWLEPLPAPGPVPISTKGNGKNAINVEVDSVKSTLEENDIFASDTVAHPRMLVINSETFTLWKDHFARLQEIVKGWEPEGGRIATLVGSKHTSFSDFPILPLISGGTARRIFNTIADLSVAFLNDQFDEELKHVKTRKMEIKVIGVKKDGKPKRKLIGDPGDVIVE
;
A
#
# COMPACT_ATOMS: atom_id res chain seq x y z
N MET A 1 -33.95 3.37 0.42
CA MET A 1 -33.31 4.67 0.15
C MET A 1 -32.70 5.18 1.44
N PRO A 2 -31.42 5.57 1.47
CA PRO A 2 -30.81 6.20 2.63
C PRO A 2 -31.59 7.48 2.98
N ARG A 3 -31.98 7.64 4.25
CA ARG A 3 -32.66 8.86 4.71
C ARG A 3 -31.60 9.76 5.34
N SER A 4 -31.25 10.86 4.70
CA SER A 4 -30.51 11.92 5.37
C SER A 4 -31.46 12.77 6.21
N TRP A 5 -30.97 13.22 7.36
CA TRP A 5 -31.66 14.16 8.23
C TRP A 5 -30.85 15.44 8.27
N ASN A 6 -31.51 16.58 8.22
CA ASN A 6 -30.86 17.86 8.44
C ASN A 6 -30.42 17.95 9.92
N VAL A 7 -29.44 18.81 10.20
CA VAL A 7 -28.89 19.01 11.56
C VAL A 7 -29.96 19.50 12.55
N ASP A 8 -31.05 20.07 12.05
CA ASP A 8 -32.22 20.54 12.81
C ASP A 8 -33.29 19.43 13.04
N GLY A 9 -33.01 18.18 12.65
CA GLY A 9 -33.93 17.05 12.81
C GLY A 9 -35.05 16.99 11.76
N ASN A 10 -35.06 17.90 10.78
CA ASN A 10 -36.01 17.83 9.67
C ASN A 10 -35.58 16.79 8.62
N LYS A 11 -36.56 16.15 7.98
CA LYS A 11 -36.28 15.25 6.85
C LYS A 11 -35.63 16.07 5.73
N SER A 12 -34.44 15.70 5.30
CA SER A 12 -33.84 16.31 4.11
C SER A 12 -34.59 15.82 2.88
N GLU A 13 -34.69 16.67 1.85
CA GLU A 13 -35.20 16.25 0.55
C GLU A 13 -34.45 15.00 0.04
N PRO A 14 -35.16 13.99 -0.50
CA PRO A 14 -34.52 12.82 -1.08
C PRO A 14 -33.54 13.24 -2.18
N ARG A 15 -32.28 12.82 -2.06
CA ARG A 15 -31.27 13.03 -3.11
C ARG A 15 -30.54 11.73 -3.41
N THR A 16 -30.19 11.53 -4.67
CA THR A 16 -29.29 10.46 -5.06
C THR A 16 -27.90 10.74 -4.50
N LEU A 17 -27.41 9.85 -3.64
CA LEU A 17 -26.03 9.86 -3.19
C LEU A 17 -25.22 8.98 -4.14
N LEU A 18 -24.28 9.60 -4.86
CA LEU A 18 -23.34 8.86 -5.71
C LEU A 18 -22.19 8.26 -4.88
N TYR A 19 -21.88 8.87 -3.74
CA TYR A 19 -20.86 8.41 -2.79
C TYR A 19 -21.25 8.79 -1.36
N LEU A 20 -20.84 7.96 -0.41
CA LEU A 20 -20.99 8.22 1.02
C LEU A 20 -19.83 9.08 1.53
N ARG A 21 -20.13 10.05 2.39
CA ARG A 21 -19.14 10.79 3.18
C ARG A 21 -19.23 10.34 4.63
N GLU A 22 -18.19 10.60 5.41
CA GLU A 22 -18.17 10.31 6.85
C GLU A 22 -19.42 10.86 7.56
N ALA A 23 -19.78 12.11 7.26
CA ALA A 23 -20.94 12.79 7.84
C ALA A 23 -22.29 12.22 7.39
N ASP A 24 -22.33 11.37 6.36
CA ASP A 24 -23.55 10.72 5.89
C ASP A 24 -23.80 9.37 6.61
N ILE A 25 -22.89 8.92 7.49
CA ILE A 25 -22.99 7.64 8.21
C ILE A 25 -23.29 7.88 9.69
N HIS A 26 -24.31 7.18 10.18
CA HIS A 26 -24.62 7.12 11.60
C HIS A 26 -24.00 5.85 12.19
N TRP A 27 -23.18 6.01 13.21
CA TRP A 27 -22.59 4.91 13.96
C TRP A 27 -23.34 4.78 15.28
N ASP A 28 -23.82 3.58 15.61
CA ASP A 28 -24.57 3.34 16.84
C ASP A 28 -23.74 3.71 18.09
N GLU A 29 -24.39 4.33 19.08
CA GLU A 29 -23.76 4.69 20.35
C GLU A 29 -23.22 3.43 21.06
N GLY A 30 -21.92 3.40 21.32
CA GLY A 30 -21.24 2.24 21.92
C GLY A 30 -20.47 1.38 20.91
N ASN A 31 -20.52 1.68 19.61
CA ASN A 31 -19.65 1.04 18.64
C ASN A 31 -18.18 1.46 18.87
N ASP A 32 -17.33 0.51 19.24
CA ASP A 32 -15.90 0.74 19.46
C ASP A 32 -15.15 1.15 18.18
N ALA A 33 -15.80 1.10 17.00
CA ALA A 33 -15.24 1.57 15.73
C ALA A 33 -14.71 3.02 15.80
N ILE A 34 -15.44 3.95 16.45
CA ILE A 34 -14.99 5.35 16.60
C ILE A 34 -13.84 5.46 17.62
N LYS A 35 -13.83 4.62 18.65
CA LYS A 35 -12.76 4.63 19.66
C LYS A 35 -11.44 4.09 19.12
N ASN A 36 -11.53 3.14 18.19
CA ASN A 36 -10.37 2.40 17.65
C ASN A 36 -9.88 2.94 16.31
N ALA A 37 -10.72 3.66 15.55
CA ALA A 37 -10.36 4.28 14.28
C ALA A 37 -10.91 5.71 14.20
N PRO A 38 -10.04 6.74 14.05
CA PRO A 38 -10.50 8.13 13.89
C PRO A 38 -11.30 8.36 12.61
N TYR A 39 -11.24 7.43 11.65
CA TYR A 39 -11.97 7.45 10.39
C TYR A 39 -12.61 6.07 10.10
N PRO A 40 -13.71 5.71 10.78
CA PRO A 40 -14.29 4.37 10.70
C PRO A 40 -14.77 4.02 9.28
N LEU A 41 -15.33 4.96 8.51
CA LEU A 41 -15.64 4.70 7.10
C LEU A 41 -14.39 4.36 6.28
N ARG A 42 -13.25 4.96 6.61
CA ARG A 42 -12.00 4.66 5.90
C ARG A 42 -11.46 3.28 6.26
N ALA A 43 -11.67 2.82 7.49
CA ALA A 43 -11.36 1.44 7.87
C ALA A 43 -12.25 0.44 7.10
N GLU A 44 -13.56 0.71 6.99
CA GLU A 44 -14.47 -0.13 6.19
C GLU A 44 -14.08 -0.13 4.70
N GLN A 45 -13.78 1.05 4.14
CA GLN A 45 -13.30 1.15 2.75
C GLN A 45 -11.98 0.40 2.54
N LEU A 46 -11.10 0.37 3.53
CA LEU A 46 -9.87 -0.42 3.46
C LEU A 46 -10.18 -1.92 3.38
N ALA A 47 -11.14 -2.41 4.16
CA ALA A 47 -11.62 -3.79 4.08
C ALA A 47 -12.23 -4.11 2.72
N PHE A 48 -13.08 -3.23 2.16
CA PHE A 48 -13.58 -3.38 0.79
C PHE A 48 -12.45 -3.49 -0.23
N ARG A 49 -11.41 -2.66 -0.10
CA ARG A 49 -10.25 -2.71 -1.00
C ARG A 49 -9.43 -3.99 -0.88
N HIS A 50 -9.38 -4.63 0.28
CA HIS A 50 -8.81 -5.98 0.39
C HIS A 50 -9.56 -6.94 -0.52
N HIS A 51 -10.89 -6.98 -0.41
CA HIS A 51 -11.72 -7.84 -1.26
C HIS A 51 -11.52 -7.56 -2.75
N GLU A 52 -11.46 -6.28 -3.15
CA GLU A 52 -11.23 -5.90 -4.55
C GLU A 52 -9.89 -6.42 -5.07
N VAL A 53 -8.81 -6.26 -4.31
CA VAL A 53 -7.47 -6.72 -4.71
C VAL A 53 -7.40 -8.25 -4.79
N TYR A 54 -7.91 -8.97 -3.78
CA TYR A 54 -7.92 -10.43 -3.80
C TYR A 54 -8.83 -10.99 -4.89
N THR A 55 -9.99 -10.37 -5.12
CA THR A 55 -10.90 -10.77 -6.21
C THR A 55 -10.24 -10.56 -7.57
N ALA A 56 -9.58 -9.42 -7.77
CA ALA A 56 -8.85 -9.14 -9.01
C ALA A 56 -7.72 -10.15 -9.24
N TYR A 57 -6.90 -10.41 -8.21
CA TYR A 57 -5.82 -11.40 -8.28
C TYR A 57 -6.36 -12.80 -8.59
N ASN A 58 -7.35 -13.29 -7.85
CA ASN A 58 -7.90 -14.63 -8.06
C ASN A 58 -8.58 -14.77 -9.44
N ALA A 59 -9.30 -13.76 -9.90
CA ALA A 59 -9.90 -13.76 -11.22
C ALA A 59 -8.82 -13.80 -12.32
N PHE A 60 -7.75 -13.02 -12.15
CA PHE A 60 -6.62 -13.02 -13.08
C PHE A 60 -5.84 -14.34 -13.06
N HIS A 61 -5.60 -14.90 -11.87
CA HIS A 61 -4.94 -16.19 -11.68
C HIS A 61 -5.70 -17.32 -12.38
N LYS A 62 -7.01 -17.41 -12.16
CA LYS A 62 -7.93 -18.33 -12.86
C LYS A 62 -7.89 -18.13 -14.37
N PHE A 63 -7.90 -16.87 -14.82
CA PHE A 63 -7.86 -16.53 -16.24
C PHE A 63 -6.59 -17.05 -16.91
N ILE A 64 -5.42 -16.76 -16.33
CA ILE A 64 -4.10 -17.19 -16.83
C ILE A 64 -3.96 -18.72 -16.85
N HIS A 65 -4.54 -19.40 -15.85
CA HIS A 65 -4.50 -20.86 -15.75
C HIS A 65 -5.57 -21.60 -16.57
N ASN A 66 -6.30 -20.89 -17.44
CA ASN A 66 -7.39 -21.45 -18.25
C ASN A 66 -8.48 -22.16 -17.44
N ASP A 67 -8.77 -21.66 -16.23
CA ASP A 67 -9.89 -22.15 -15.41
C ASP A 67 -11.21 -21.96 -16.18
N PRO A 68 -12.06 -23.00 -16.31
CA PRO A 68 -13.35 -22.92 -17.00
C PRO A 68 -14.35 -21.96 -16.32
N GLU A 69 -14.18 -21.63 -15.04
CA GLU A 69 -15.01 -20.66 -14.34
C GLU A 69 -14.62 -19.20 -14.65
N ALA A 70 -13.42 -18.97 -15.20
CA ALA A 70 -12.97 -17.63 -15.54
C ALA A 70 -13.76 -17.08 -16.74
N ARG A 71 -14.66 -16.16 -16.45
CA ARG A 71 -15.42 -15.40 -17.46
C ARG A 71 -14.68 -14.12 -17.81
N MET A 72 -14.66 -13.78 -19.09
CA MET A 72 -14.05 -12.56 -19.57
C MET A 72 -15.03 -11.88 -20.53
N ASP A 73 -15.38 -10.65 -20.18
CA ASP A 73 -16.21 -9.77 -20.99
C ASP A 73 -15.39 -8.53 -21.37
N THR A 74 -15.53 -8.08 -22.59
CA THR A 74 -14.96 -6.82 -23.07
C THR A 74 -16.00 -5.71 -22.94
N ILE A 75 -15.56 -4.47 -22.69
CA ILE A 75 -16.46 -3.32 -22.50
C ILE A 75 -17.30 -3.05 -23.77
N ASP A 76 -16.74 -3.32 -24.95
CA ASP A 76 -17.39 -3.13 -26.24
C ASP A 76 -18.07 -4.41 -26.78
N GLY A 77 -18.02 -5.51 -26.04
CA GLY A 77 -18.56 -6.81 -26.45
C GLY A 77 -17.78 -7.50 -27.56
N SER A 78 -16.60 -7.00 -27.94
CA SER A 78 -15.71 -7.66 -28.90
C SER A 78 -15.15 -8.97 -28.35
N GLU A 79 -14.87 -9.93 -29.23
CA GLU A 79 -14.21 -11.16 -28.82
C GLU A 79 -12.78 -10.87 -28.34
N PHE A 80 -12.45 -11.37 -27.15
CA PHE A 80 -11.10 -11.30 -26.62
C PHE A 80 -10.27 -12.49 -27.12
N ASN A 81 -9.14 -12.21 -27.77
CA ASN A 81 -8.22 -13.26 -28.21
C ASN A 81 -7.47 -13.87 -27.01
N ARG A 82 -8.04 -14.93 -26.41
CA ARG A 82 -7.44 -15.62 -25.25
C ARG A 82 -6.03 -16.15 -25.51
N LYS A 83 -5.68 -16.47 -26.76
CA LYS A 83 -4.32 -16.91 -27.11
C LYS A 83 -3.25 -15.82 -26.94
N SER A 84 -3.65 -14.55 -26.92
CA SER A 84 -2.73 -13.44 -26.71
C SER A 84 -2.25 -13.27 -25.26
N TRP A 85 -2.87 -13.99 -24.31
CA TRP A 85 -2.55 -13.95 -22.88
C TRP A 85 -2.45 -15.34 -22.23
N GLY A 86 -2.69 -16.41 -23.00
CA GLY A 86 -2.76 -17.79 -22.51
C GLY A 86 -1.39 -18.45 -22.35
N LEU A 87 -1.29 -19.70 -22.79
CA LEU A 87 -0.05 -20.47 -22.77
C LEU A 87 0.75 -20.20 -24.04
N ASP A 88 2.06 -20.10 -23.90
CA ASP A 88 3.02 -20.21 -24.98
C ASP A 88 2.90 -21.61 -25.61
N ASP A 89 2.52 -21.68 -26.88
CA ASP A 89 2.33 -22.93 -27.63
C ASP A 89 3.62 -23.78 -27.72
N VAL A 90 4.81 -23.18 -27.54
CA VAL A 90 6.10 -23.86 -27.58
C VAL A 90 6.50 -24.40 -26.22
N THR A 91 6.34 -23.60 -25.17
CA THR A 91 6.81 -23.97 -23.81
C THR A 91 5.71 -24.55 -22.92
N GLY A 92 4.45 -24.39 -23.30
CA GLY A 92 3.28 -24.76 -22.50
C GLY A 92 3.09 -23.93 -21.24
N LYS A 93 3.82 -22.82 -21.08
CA LYS A 93 3.80 -21.97 -19.88
C LYS A 93 2.98 -20.71 -20.10
N PRO A 94 2.35 -20.14 -19.05
CA PRO A 94 1.64 -18.87 -19.18
C PRO A 94 2.61 -17.73 -19.52
N PHE A 95 2.14 -16.77 -20.32
CA PHE A 95 2.92 -15.56 -20.64
C PHE A 95 3.15 -14.65 -19.43
N VAL A 96 2.32 -14.78 -18.39
CA VAL A 96 2.42 -14.00 -17.16
C VAL A 96 2.59 -14.97 -15.99
N ASP A 97 3.65 -14.78 -15.23
CA ASP A 97 3.82 -15.48 -13.95
C ASP A 97 2.99 -14.75 -12.89
N CYS A 98 2.01 -15.45 -12.33
CA CYS A 98 1.20 -14.97 -11.22
C CYS A 98 1.23 -15.92 -10.02
N ASP A 99 2.04 -16.98 -10.08
CA ASP A 99 2.16 -17.98 -9.00
C ASP A 99 3.25 -17.62 -8.00
N LYS A 100 4.17 -16.74 -8.39
CA LYS A 100 5.27 -16.25 -7.57
C LYS A 100 5.68 -14.85 -8.02
N ASP A 101 6.49 -14.22 -7.18
CA ASP A 101 7.13 -12.94 -7.48
C ASP A 101 6.13 -11.81 -7.82
N VAL A 102 4.94 -11.85 -7.19
CA VAL A 102 3.90 -10.85 -7.42
C VAL A 102 4.28 -9.54 -6.72
N VAL A 103 4.02 -8.43 -7.40
CA VAL A 103 4.29 -7.08 -6.87
C VAL A 103 2.98 -6.41 -6.52
N LEU A 104 2.90 -5.86 -5.31
CA LEU A 104 1.83 -4.93 -4.95
C LEU A 104 2.33 -3.49 -4.99
N ALA A 105 1.55 -2.62 -5.63
CA ALA A 105 1.85 -1.19 -5.67
C ALA A 105 0.60 -0.37 -5.35
N GLY A 106 0.78 0.77 -4.69
CA GLY A 106 -0.35 1.60 -4.31
C GLY A 106 0.04 3.03 -3.95
N HIS A 107 -0.76 3.99 -4.41
CA HIS A 107 -0.63 5.41 -4.08
C HIS A 107 -1.64 5.85 -3.02
N SER A 108 -1.22 6.71 -2.08
CA SER A 108 -2.11 7.33 -1.10
C SER A 108 -2.85 6.28 -0.26
N PHE A 109 -4.18 6.27 -0.32
CA PHE A 109 -4.99 5.24 0.31
C PHE A 109 -4.70 3.83 -0.26
N GLY A 110 -4.26 3.73 -1.53
CA GLY A 110 -3.77 2.48 -2.10
C GLY A 110 -2.46 2.01 -1.48
N GLY A 111 -1.57 2.91 -1.08
CA GLY A 111 -0.37 2.53 -0.32
C GLY A 111 -0.73 1.95 1.05
N CYS A 112 -1.74 2.52 1.70
CA CYS A 112 -2.34 1.96 2.91
C CYS A 112 -3.00 0.59 2.66
N THR A 113 -3.66 0.40 1.52
CA THR A 113 -4.19 -0.92 1.10
C THR A 113 -3.10 -1.96 1.00
N VAL A 114 -1.97 -1.64 0.35
CA VAL A 114 -0.83 -2.56 0.25
C VAL A 114 -0.30 -2.91 1.64
N LEU A 115 -0.01 -1.92 2.49
CA LEU A 115 0.47 -2.17 3.86
C LEU A 115 -0.48 -3.07 4.66
N SER A 116 -1.78 -2.82 4.54
CA SER A 116 -2.82 -3.57 5.24
C SER A 116 -2.87 -5.03 4.75
N ILE A 117 -2.86 -5.27 3.43
CA ILE A 117 -2.81 -6.62 2.85
C ILE A 117 -1.56 -7.39 3.31
N LEU A 118 -0.39 -6.75 3.32
CA LEU A 118 0.87 -7.41 3.72
C LEU A 118 1.00 -7.71 5.22
N SER A 119 0.06 -7.19 6.01
CA SER A 119 0.05 -7.33 7.48
C SER A 119 -1.12 -8.15 8.01
N SER A 120 -1.96 -8.67 7.11
CA SER A 120 -3.19 -9.38 7.46
C SER A 120 -3.29 -10.67 6.66
N GLU A 121 -3.73 -11.74 7.31
CA GLU A 121 -4.13 -12.95 6.61
C GLU A 121 -5.36 -12.65 5.73
N PRO A 122 -5.46 -13.23 4.51
CA PRO A 122 -6.68 -13.16 3.74
C PRO A 122 -7.85 -13.78 4.51
N THR A 123 -9.07 -13.36 4.14
CA THR A 123 -10.27 -14.10 4.57
C THR A 123 -10.22 -15.53 4.04
N GLN A 124 -10.94 -16.46 4.68
CA GLN A 124 -10.94 -17.89 4.30
C GLN A 124 -11.37 -18.15 2.84
N GLU A 125 -11.97 -17.16 2.19
CA GLU A 125 -12.42 -17.21 0.80
C GLU A 125 -11.29 -17.02 -0.22
N TYR A 126 -10.13 -16.52 0.21
CA TYR A 126 -9.02 -16.18 -0.68
C TYR A 126 -7.72 -16.90 -0.32
N THR A 127 -6.98 -17.28 -1.34
CA THR A 127 -5.59 -17.70 -1.20
C THR A 127 -4.67 -16.48 -1.02
N PRO A 128 -3.64 -16.56 -0.16
CA PRO A 128 -2.64 -15.52 -0.05
C PRO A 128 -2.00 -15.20 -1.40
N ILE A 129 -1.78 -13.91 -1.67
CA ILE A 129 -1.04 -13.48 -2.86
C ILE A 129 0.45 -13.74 -2.60
N PRO A 130 1.20 -14.38 -3.52
CA PRO A 130 2.62 -14.69 -3.35
C PRO A 130 3.48 -13.43 -3.61
N VAL A 131 3.29 -12.41 -2.77
CA VAL A 131 3.96 -11.12 -2.91
C VAL A 131 5.44 -11.26 -2.55
N SER A 132 6.32 -10.76 -3.42
CA SER A 132 7.76 -10.69 -3.15
C SER A 132 8.26 -9.27 -2.92
N ARG A 133 7.59 -8.27 -3.53
CA ARG A 133 7.98 -6.85 -3.46
C ARG A 133 6.76 -5.94 -3.38
N ALA A 134 6.95 -4.79 -2.75
CA ALA A 134 5.93 -3.76 -2.59
C ALA A 134 6.47 -2.36 -2.92
N VAL A 135 5.75 -1.61 -3.75
CA VAL A 135 6.06 -0.20 -4.06
C VAL A 135 4.93 0.69 -3.55
N ILE A 136 5.22 1.43 -2.49
CA ILE A 136 4.24 2.26 -1.79
C ILE A 136 4.52 3.73 -2.11
N LEU A 137 3.55 4.39 -2.72
CA LEU A 137 3.69 5.75 -3.23
C LEU A 137 2.92 6.71 -2.31
N ASP A 138 3.64 7.54 -1.56
CA ASP A 138 3.12 8.62 -0.71
C ASP A 138 1.87 8.21 0.10
N PRO A 139 1.98 7.17 0.96
CA PRO A 139 0.84 6.50 1.55
C PRO A 139 0.09 7.43 2.52
N TRP A 140 -1.24 7.35 2.52
CA TRP A 140 -2.06 8.03 3.51
C TRP A 140 -2.38 7.05 4.64
N LEU A 141 -1.71 7.23 5.78
CA LEU A 141 -1.70 6.23 6.87
C LEU A 141 -2.89 6.30 7.84
N GLU A 142 -3.69 7.38 7.79
CA GLU A 142 -4.81 7.59 8.72
C GLU A 142 -5.83 6.44 8.80
N PRO A 143 -6.13 5.70 7.71
CA PRO A 143 -7.06 4.57 7.79
C PRO A 143 -6.51 3.33 8.51
N LEU A 144 -5.19 3.25 8.75
CA LEU A 144 -4.58 2.12 9.45
C LEU A 144 -4.80 2.23 10.96
N PRO A 145 -4.94 1.11 11.68
CA PRO A 145 -4.97 1.12 13.14
C PRO A 145 -3.61 1.53 13.74
N ALA A 146 -3.62 1.83 15.04
CA ALA A 146 -2.43 2.00 15.86
C ALA A 146 -2.38 0.89 16.94
N PRO A 147 -1.23 0.20 17.16
CA PRO A 147 0.06 0.37 16.46
C PRO A 147 -0.04 0.05 14.97
N GLY A 148 0.90 0.58 14.19
CA GLY A 148 0.90 0.41 12.74
C GLY A 148 0.99 -1.06 12.32
N PRO A 149 0.65 -1.37 11.07
CA PRO A 149 0.80 -2.73 10.55
C PRO A 149 2.25 -3.19 10.72
N VAL A 150 2.45 -4.51 10.86
CA VAL A 150 3.76 -5.17 10.91
C VAL A 150 3.75 -6.39 9.98
N PRO A 151 4.91 -6.88 9.52
CA PRO A 151 4.95 -8.11 8.76
C PRO A 151 4.35 -9.28 9.54
N ILE A 152 3.64 -10.17 8.85
CA ILE A 152 3.18 -11.44 9.42
C ILE A 152 4.44 -12.25 9.77
N SER A 153 4.65 -12.48 11.08
CA SER A 153 5.79 -13.26 11.56
C SER A 153 5.66 -14.71 11.09
N THR A 154 6.60 -15.18 10.27
CA THR A 154 6.68 -16.58 9.80
C THR A 154 7.13 -17.57 10.88
N LYS A 155 7.00 -17.21 12.17
CA LYS A 155 7.24 -18.14 13.28
C LYS A 155 6.02 -19.04 13.44
N GLY A 156 6.20 -20.29 13.03
CA GLY A 156 5.15 -21.28 12.83
C GLY A 156 4.22 -21.53 14.03
N ASN A 157 3.03 -22.03 13.72
CA ASN A 157 2.13 -22.80 14.58
C ASN A 157 2.24 -22.49 16.09
N GLY A 158 1.99 -21.23 16.45
CA GLY A 158 1.81 -20.81 17.83
C GLY A 158 0.34 -20.50 18.08
N LYS A 159 -0.43 -21.52 18.47
CA LYS A 159 -1.71 -21.30 19.17
C LYS A 159 -1.44 -20.37 20.36
N ASN A 160 -1.88 -19.12 20.27
CA ASN A 160 -2.03 -18.26 21.44
C ASN A 160 -3.43 -17.66 21.45
N ALA A 161 -4.38 -18.52 21.78
CA ALA A 161 -5.56 -18.15 22.53
C ALA A 161 -5.59 -19.00 23.82
N ILE A 162 -5.15 -18.38 24.91
CA ILE A 162 -5.68 -18.52 26.29
C ILE A 162 -5.63 -19.92 26.93
N ASN A 163 -4.67 -20.16 27.87
CA ASN A 163 -4.95 -20.37 29.31
C ASN A 163 -3.78 -20.94 30.15
N VAL A 164 -3.58 -20.33 31.33
CA VAL A 164 -3.25 -20.89 32.66
C VAL A 164 -1.86 -21.51 32.92
N GLU A 165 -1.19 -20.94 33.93
CA GLU A 165 0.01 -21.45 34.62
C GLU A 165 -0.14 -22.90 35.11
N VAL A 166 0.86 -23.75 34.88
CA VAL A 166 1.46 -24.65 35.91
C VAL A 166 2.92 -24.94 35.53
N ASP A 167 3.80 -24.85 36.52
CA ASP A 167 5.21 -25.23 36.52
C ASP A 167 5.50 -26.69 36.07
N SER A 168 6.67 -26.84 35.45
CA SER A 168 7.72 -27.83 35.78
C SER A 168 8.23 -28.76 34.66
N VAL A 169 9.57 -28.90 34.71
CA VAL A 169 10.44 -30.00 34.25
C VAL A 169 10.97 -29.99 32.80
N LYS A 170 12.23 -29.54 32.74
CA LYS A 170 13.42 -29.95 31.96
C LYS A 170 13.37 -31.17 31.00
N SER A 171 14.25 -31.02 30.01
CA SER A 171 14.98 -32.02 29.19
C SER A 171 14.25 -32.40 27.90
N THR A 172 14.88 -32.56 26.74
CA THR A 172 16.26 -32.92 26.38
C THR A 172 16.53 -32.34 24.98
N LEU A 173 17.77 -31.90 24.74
CA LEU A 173 18.29 -31.57 23.42
C LEU A 173 18.68 -32.88 22.73
N GLU A 174 17.99 -33.27 21.67
CA GLU A 174 18.55 -34.16 20.64
C GLU A 174 18.08 -33.72 19.26
N GLU A 175 19.07 -33.67 18.38
CA GLU A 175 19.06 -33.23 17.00
C GLU A 175 18.14 -34.11 16.16
N ASN A 176 17.32 -33.46 15.32
CA ASN A 176 16.87 -34.06 14.07
C ASN A 176 16.85 -32.96 13.02
N ASP A 177 17.88 -32.99 12.17
CA ASP A 177 17.89 -32.37 10.84
C ASP A 177 16.64 -32.81 10.08
N ILE A 178 15.63 -31.94 10.06
CA ILE A 178 14.46 -32.09 9.19
C ILE A 178 14.29 -30.73 8.53
N PHE A 179 14.72 -30.68 7.26
CA PHE A 179 14.48 -29.65 6.25
C PHE A 179 14.29 -28.25 6.79
N ALA A 180 15.29 -27.38 6.59
CA ALA A 180 15.11 -25.95 6.61
C ALA A 180 13.97 -25.60 5.64
N SER A 181 12.75 -25.58 6.17
CA SER A 181 11.56 -25.03 5.55
C SER A 181 11.92 -23.60 5.24
N ASP A 182 12.00 -23.28 3.95
CA ASP A 182 12.17 -21.93 3.44
C ASP A 182 11.36 -20.97 4.31
N THR A 183 12.07 -20.18 5.12
CA THR A 183 11.45 -19.05 5.79
C THR A 183 10.93 -18.19 4.66
N VAL A 184 9.61 -18.12 4.47
CA VAL A 184 9.03 -17.22 3.47
C VAL A 184 9.58 -15.84 3.80
N ALA A 185 10.52 -15.37 2.98
CA ALA A 185 11.13 -14.08 3.16
C ALA A 185 9.98 -13.07 3.09
N HIS A 186 9.85 -12.20 4.10
CA HIS A 186 8.83 -11.16 4.04
C HIS A 186 9.07 -10.31 2.78
N PRO A 187 8.02 -9.76 2.15
CA PRO A 187 8.19 -8.98 0.94
C PRO A 187 9.13 -7.79 1.17
N ARG A 188 9.97 -7.48 0.19
CA ARG A 188 10.78 -6.27 0.20
C ARG A 188 9.89 -5.06 -0.07
N MET A 189 10.22 -3.92 0.51
CA MET A 189 9.40 -2.72 0.46
C MET A 189 10.22 -1.51 0.03
N LEU A 190 9.66 -0.72 -0.90
CA LEU A 190 10.11 0.64 -1.18
C LEU A 190 8.95 1.59 -0.94
N VAL A 191 9.21 2.65 -0.17
CA VAL A 191 8.30 3.79 -0.06
C VAL A 191 8.89 4.98 -0.80
N ILE A 192 8.15 5.55 -1.75
CA ILE A 192 8.50 6.84 -2.37
C ILE A 192 7.52 7.89 -1.86
N ASN A 193 7.99 8.82 -1.04
CA ASN A 193 7.17 9.80 -0.32
C ASN A 193 7.29 11.20 -0.92
N SER A 194 6.25 12.01 -0.76
CA SER A 194 6.25 13.41 -1.17
C SER A 194 6.93 14.30 -0.13
N GLU A 195 7.48 15.43 -0.57
CA GLU A 195 7.96 16.48 0.34
C GLU A 195 6.84 16.91 1.32
N THR A 196 5.60 16.98 0.84
CA THR A 196 4.47 17.45 1.64
C THR A 196 4.17 16.51 2.81
N PHE A 197 4.16 15.20 2.56
CA PHE A 197 3.91 14.21 3.61
C PHE A 197 5.14 14.01 4.51
N THR A 198 6.36 14.11 3.97
CA THR A 198 7.59 14.09 4.79
C THR A 198 7.65 15.26 5.78
N LEU A 199 7.16 16.44 5.40
CA LEU A 199 7.10 17.61 6.30
C LEU A 199 5.97 17.53 7.34
N TRP A 200 5.04 16.59 7.22
CA TRP A 200 4.03 16.30 8.24
C TRP A 200 4.61 15.37 9.29
N LYS A 201 5.22 15.95 10.33
CA LYS A 201 6.01 15.25 11.34
C LYS A 201 5.38 13.96 11.88
N ASP A 202 4.17 14.02 12.41
CA ASP A 202 3.54 12.86 13.06
C ASP A 202 3.25 11.74 12.06
N HIS A 203 2.77 12.11 10.86
CA HIS A 203 2.56 11.17 9.77
C HIS A 203 3.87 10.53 9.30
N PHE A 204 4.92 11.32 9.14
CA PHE A 204 6.21 10.82 8.69
C PHE A 204 6.92 9.94 9.74
N ALA A 205 6.84 10.30 11.02
CA ALA A 205 7.34 9.46 12.10
C ALA A 205 6.61 8.10 12.13
N ARG A 206 5.29 8.11 11.94
CA ARG A 206 4.49 6.88 11.80
C ARG A 206 4.91 6.06 10.59
N LEU A 207 5.18 6.71 9.45
CA LEU A 207 5.68 6.02 8.26
C LEU A 207 7.04 5.35 8.52
N GLN A 208 7.97 6.05 9.16
CA GLN A 208 9.29 5.50 9.53
C GLN A 208 9.16 4.30 10.46
N GLU A 209 8.27 4.37 11.45
CA GLU A 209 8.00 3.25 12.37
C GLU A 209 7.45 2.02 11.62
N ILE A 210 6.47 2.23 10.74
CA ILE A 210 5.90 1.17 9.91
C ILE A 210 7.02 0.55 9.07
N VAL A 211 7.70 1.33 8.22
CA VAL A 211 8.70 0.80 7.28
C VAL A 211 9.83 0.07 8.00
N LYS A 212 10.25 0.53 9.18
CA LYS A 212 11.26 -0.17 10.00
C LYS A 212 10.88 -1.61 10.35
N GLY A 213 9.58 -1.92 10.40
CA GLY A 213 9.08 -3.27 10.59
C GLY A 213 9.38 -4.21 9.42
N TRP A 214 9.40 -3.71 8.18
CA TRP A 214 9.70 -4.48 6.96
C TRP A 214 11.15 -4.35 6.52
N GLU A 215 11.74 -3.18 6.69
CA GLU A 215 13.08 -2.83 6.19
C GLU A 215 13.92 -2.30 7.37
N PRO A 216 14.34 -3.17 8.29
CA PRO A 216 14.97 -2.78 9.56
C PRO A 216 16.33 -2.10 9.38
N GLU A 217 17.00 -2.34 8.25
CA GLU A 217 18.27 -1.70 7.88
C GLU A 217 18.09 -0.24 7.42
N GLY A 218 16.84 0.18 7.17
CA GLY A 218 16.51 1.51 6.64
C GLY A 218 16.86 1.66 5.15
N GLY A 219 16.91 2.90 4.68
CA GLY A 219 17.29 3.20 3.29
C GLY A 219 16.22 2.84 2.25
N ARG A 220 14.97 2.76 2.68
CA ARG A 220 13.82 2.33 1.86
C ARG A 220 12.68 3.34 1.85
N ILE A 221 12.91 4.53 2.42
CA ILE A 221 12.03 5.68 2.26
C ILE A 221 12.75 6.71 1.39
N ALA A 222 12.31 6.86 0.14
CA ALA A 222 12.79 7.87 -0.79
C ALA A 222 11.85 9.08 -0.81
N THR A 223 12.25 10.23 -0.28
CA THR A 223 11.50 11.49 -0.38
C THR A 223 11.95 12.30 -1.60
N LEU A 224 11.01 12.73 -2.44
CA LEU A 224 11.31 13.60 -3.58
C LEU A 224 11.11 15.08 -3.24
N VAL A 225 12.17 15.88 -3.33
CA VAL A 225 12.11 17.32 -3.07
C VAL A 225 11.19 18.00 -4.08
N GLY A 226 10.39 18.97 -3.59
CA GLY A 226 9.44 19.74 -4.39
C GLY A 226 8.20 19.00 -4.85
N SER A 227 8.08 17.70 -4.54
CA SER A 227 6.91 16.89 -4.88
C SER A 227 5.71 17.17 -3.97
N LYS A 228 4.52 16.89 -4.49
CA LYS A 228 3.25 16.97 -3.78
C LYS A 228 2.55 15.63 -3.85
N HIS A 229 1.48 15.47 -3.09
CA HIS A 229 0.68 14.26 -3.12
C HIS A 229 0.17 13.87 -4.52
N THR A 230 -0.19 14.87 -5.33
CA THR A 230 -0.65 14.66 -6.71
C THR A 230 0.47 14.30 -7.68
N SER A 231 1.74 14.44 -7.30
CA SER A 231 2.90 14.09 -8.15
C SER A 231 2.96 12.61 -8.54
N PHE A 232 2.26 11.75 -7.80
CA PHE A 232 2.22 10.30 -7.97
C PHE A 232 1.00 9.82 -8.77
N SER A 233 0.33 10.73 -9.47
CA SER A 233 -0.80 10.46 -10.36
C SER A 233 -0.51 11.02 -11.75
N ASP A 234 -1.32 10.67 -12.74
CA ASP A 234 -1.17 11.20 -14.09
C ASP A 234 -1.50 12.69 -14.20
N PHE A 235 -2.23 13.26 -13.22
CA PHE A 235 -2.74 14.62 -13.30
C PHE A 235 -1.67 15.68 -13.67
N PRO A 236 -0.47 15.71 -13.06
CA PRO A 236 0.56 16.69 -13.39
C PRO A 236 1.26 16.46 -14.74
N ILE A 237 1.04 15.31 -15.39
CA ILE A 237 1.62 14.97 -16.70
C ILE A 237 0.57 14.96 -17.83
N LEU A 238 -0.71 15.15 -17.51
CA LEU A 238 -1.77 15.29 -18.50
C LEU A 238 -1.43 16.38 -19.54
N PRO A 239 -1.89 16.20 -20.80
CA PRO A 239 -1.79 17.24 -21.82
C PRO A 239 -2.30 18.59 -21.28
N LEU A 240 -1.67 19.70 -21.72
CA LEU A 240 -2.00 21.08 -21.33
C LEU A 240 -1.61 21.52 -19.92
N ILE A 241 -1.34 20.60 -18.99
CA ILE A 241 -0.93 20.91 -17.60
C ILE A 241 0.54 20.49 -17.34
N SER A 242 1.07 19.57 -18.14
CA SER A 242 2.44 19.06 -18.03
C SER A 242 3.51 20.14 -18.10
N GLY A 243 4.38 20.19 -17.09
CA GLY A 243 5.57 21.04 -17.04
C GLY A 243 6.86 20.24 -16.82
N GLY A 244 8.01 20.83 -17.15
CA GLY A 244 9.32 20.16 -17.03
C GLY A 244 9.62 19.63 -15.62
N THR A 245 9.21 20.36 -14.58
CA THR A 245 9.32 19.91 -13.18
C THR A 245 8.45 18.69 -12.88
N ALA A 246 7.21 18.65 -13.37
CA ALA A 246 6.32 17.52 -13.16
C ALA A 246 6.86 16.26 -13.82
N ARG A 247 7.36 16.38 -15.06
CA ARG A 247 8.01 15.28 -15.79
C ARG A 247 9.27 14.78 -15.08
N ARG A 248 10.10 15.69 -14.57
CA ARG A 248 11.30 15.29 -13.82
C ARG A 248 10.92 14.46 -12.59
N ILE A 249 9.99 14.94 -11.77
CA ILE A 249 9.54 14.22 -10.57
C ILE A 249 8.93 12.88 -10.97
N PHE A 250 8.05 12.85 -11.98
CA PHE A 250 7.41 11.63 -12.46
C PHE A 250 8.43 10.59 -12.94
N ASN A 251 9.40 11.00 -13.76
CA ASN A 251 10.45 10.12 -14.23
C ASN A 251 11.27 9.57 -13.06
N THR A 252 11.66 10.41 -12.09
CA THR A 252 12.36 9.93 -10.89
C THR A 252 11.54 8.92 -10.09
N ILE A 253 10.21 9.09 -9.96
CA ILE A 253 9.35 8.08 -9.31
C ILE A 253 9.40 6.76 -10.10
N ALA A 254 9.27 6.82 -11.41
CA ALA A 254 9.27 5.65 -12.28
C ALA A 254 10.62 4.92 -12.25
N ASP A 255 11.72 5.65 -12.43
CA ASP A 255 13.09 5.13 -12.46
C ASP A 255 13.44 4.43 -11.13
N LEU A 256 13.13 5.07 -9.99
CA LEU A 256 13.35 4.46 -8.67
C LEU A 256 12.50 3.22 -8.45
N SER A 257 11.23 3.25 -8.88
CA SER A 257 10.32 2.11 -8.76
C SER A 257 10.82 0.93 -9.59
N VAL A 258 11.14 1.14 -10.86
CA VAL A 258 11.63 0.09 -11.77
C VAL A 258 12.99 -0.43 -11.31
N ALA A 259 13.91 0.45 -10.89
CA ALA A 259 15.19 0.04 -10.34
C ALA A 259 15.02 -0.85 -9.10
N PHE A 260 14.08 -0.53 -8.21
CA PHE A 260 13.77 -1.39 -7.07
C PHE A 260 13.20 -2.76 -7.48
N LEU A 261 12.30 -2.80 -8.45
CA LEU A 261 11.75 -4.06 -8.95
C LEU A 261 12.83 -4.94 -9.61
N ASN A 262 13.86 -4.32 -10.19
CA ASN A 262 15.00 -4.99 -10.81
C ASN A 262 16.18 -5.24 -9.85
N ASP A 263 16.03 -5.00 -8.55
CA ASP A 263 17.10 -5.14 -7.55
C ASP A 263 18.32 -4.23 -7.83
N GLN A 264 18.09 -3.09 -8.48
CA GLN A 264 19.06 -2.07 -8.88
C GLN A 264 18.86 -0.73 -8.16
N PHE A 265 18.03 -0.67 -7.12
CA PHE A 265 17.71 0.58 -6.40
C PHE A 265 18.96 1.32 -5.93
N ASP A 266 19.88 0.62 -5.25
CA ASP A 266 21.09 1.24 -4.69
C ASP A 266 22.06 1.71 -5.80
N GLU A 267 22.01 1.11 -6.99
CA GLU A 267 22.75 1.57 -8.17
C GLU A 267 22.10 2.81 -8.79
N GLU A 268 20.78 2.83 -8.93
CA GLU A 268 20.03 3.99 -9.42
C GLU A 268 20.24 5.22 -8.51
N LEU A 269 20.36 5.01 -7.20
CA LEU A 269 20.70 6.07 -6.24
C LEU A 269 22.05 6.77 -6.52
N LYS A 270 22.96 6.14 -7.26
CA LYS A 270 24.24 6.76 -7.68
C LYS A 270 24.08 7.67 -8.88
N HIS A 271 23.02 7.50 -9.66
CA HIS A 271 22.72 8.26 -10.88
C HIS A 271 21.77 9.43 -10.63
N VAL A 272 20.83 9.26 -9.70
CA VAL A 272 19.95 10.35 -9.27
C VAL A 272 20.67 11.29 -8.30
N LYS A 273 20.27 12.57 -8.30
CA LYS A 273 20.85 13.56 -7.39
C LYS A 273 20.31 13.36 -5.97
N THR A 274 21.10 12.69 -5.14
CA THR A 274 20.77 12.45 -3.73
C THR A 274 21.25 13.59 -2.82
N ARG A 275 20.59 13.76 -1.67
CA ARG A 275 20.98 14.74 -0.65
C ARG A 275 20.49 14.36 0.75
N LYS A 276 21.08 15.03 1.76
CA LYS A 276 20.61 14.95 3.15
C LYS A 276 19.31 15.73 3.35
N MET A 277 18.48 15.26 4.28
CA MET A 277 17.27 15.97 4.68
C MET A 277 17.62 17.27 5.41
N GLU A 278 17.30 18.39 4.79
CA GLU A 278 17.45 19.71 5.38
C GLU A 278 16.16 20.50 5.19
N ILE A 279 15.65 21.09 6.28
CA ILE A 279 14.38 21.82 6.27
C ILE A 279 14.67 23.32 6.44
N LYS A 280 14.11 24.14 5.55
CA LYS A 280 14.09 25.60 5.69
C LYS A 280 12.68 26.13 5.98
N VAL A 281 12.59 27.14 6.83
CA VAL A 281 11.36 27.91 7.04
C VAL A 281 11.26 28.97 5.93
N ILE A 282 10.19 28.93 5.15
CA ILE A 282 9.95 29.81 3.99
C ILE A 282 8.82 30.82 4.23
N GLY A 283 8.36 30.95 5.47
CA GLY A 283 7.31 31.88 5.86
C GLY A 283 6.42 31.30 6.94
N VAL A 284 5.21 31.86 7.04
CA VAL A 284 4.20 31.49 8.06
C VAL A 284 2.88 31.20 7.35
N LYS A 285 2.19 30.15 7.79
CA LYS A 285 0.84 29.78 7.33
C LYS A 285 -0.21 30.72 7.93
N LYS A 286 -1.46 30.66 7.42
CA LYS A 286 -2.57 31.48 7.95
C LYS A 286 -2.88 31.20 9.42
N ASP A 287 -2.58 30.01 9.91
CA ASP A 287 -2.76 29.58 11.30
C ASP A 287 -1.57 29.96 12.21
N GLY A 288 -0.62 30.76 11.72
CA GLY A 288 0.58 31.17 12.48
C GLY A 288 1.68 30.12 12.54
N LYS A 289 1.48 28.91 12.00
CA LYS A 289 2.51 27.87 12.01
C LYS A 289 3.59 28.13 10.94
N PRO A 290 4.86 27.76 11.17
CA PRO A 290 5.91 27.94 10.18
C PRO A 290 5.62 27.13 8.91
N LYS A 291 5.72 27.79 7.75
CA LYS A 291 5.71 27.13 6.44
C LYS A 291 7.11 26.61 6.17
N ARG A 292 7.24 25.30 5.98
CA ARG A 292 8.52 24.62 5.78
C ARG A 292 8.65 24.13 4.33
N LYS A 293 9.90 23.95 3.90
CA LYS A 293 10.26 23.33 2.62
C LYS A 293 11.54 22.51 2.81
N LEU A 294 11.70 21.42 2.06
CA LEU A 294 13.01 20.79 1.95
C LEU A 294 13.94 21.69 1.13
N ILE A 295 15.20 21.73 1.51
CA ILE A 295 16.24 22.38 0.73
C ILE A 295 16.55 21.47 -0.45
N GLY A 296 16.61 22.03 -1.67
CA GLY A 296 16.98 21.33 -2.88
C GLY A 296 16.15 21.69 -4.11
N ASP A 297 16.54 21.08 -5.22
CA ASP A 297 15.86 21.24 -6.50
C ASP A 297 14.73 20.21 -6.63
N PRO A 298 13.63 20.54 -7.33
CA PRO A 298 12.58 19.57 -7.58
C PRO A 298 13.12 18.31 -8.27
N GLY A 299 12.82 17.14 -7.68
CA GLY A 299 13.33 15.84 -8.13
C GLY A 299 14.62 15.37 -7.45
N ASP A 300 15.29 16.21 -6.64
CA ASP A 300 16.36 15.71 -5.75
C ASP A 300 15.77 14.63 -4.80
N VAL A 301 16.54 13.59 -4.51
CA VAL A 301 16.12 12.44 -3.70
C VAL A 301 16.76 12.49 -2.32
N ILE A 302 15.97 12.28 -1.27
CA ILE A 302 16.44 12.05 0.11
C ILE A 302 16.09 10.62 0.47
N VAL A 303 17.04 9.87 1.02
CA VAL A 303 16.83 8.47 1.41
C VAL A 303 17.00 8.35 2.93
N GLU A 304 16.05 7.70 3.58
CA GLU A 304 16.03 7.36 5.01
C GLU A 304 15.75 5.88 5.24
#